data_AF-A0A3P6F9R9-F1
#
_entry.id   AF-A0A3P6F9R9-F1
#
_cell.length_a   1.000
_cell.length_b   1.000
_cell.length_c   1.000
_cell.angle_alpha   90.00
_cell.angle_beta   90.00
_cell.angle_gamma   90.00
#
_symmetry.space_group_name_H-M   'P 1'
#
loop_
_entity.id
_entity.type
_entity.pdbx_description
1 polymer ?
#
loop_
_entity_poly.entity_id
_entity_poly.type
_entity_poly.pdbx_seq_one_letter_code
_entity_poly.pdbx_strand_id
1 'polypeptide(L)'
;MSVLSSQVGHKSQQDKIRRMADDKWTDEEVRYFFALYADEKKKGNRPRSGMNLAGREFIVNKFEEKFGKRWIWDRFKNKVDISRKAYVKFKKLTHNRTGLVYDALGRLEMSDAWWDQRIAEWQGARKYKTKVPPNMDVFEAEFGAV
;
A
#
# COMPACT_ATOMS: atom_id res chain seq x y z
N MET A 1 -47.32 17.06 -22.68
CA MET A 1 -46.02 17.42 -22.09
C MET A 1 -45.84 16.55 -20.85
N SER A 2 -45.29 15.34 -21.02
CA SER A 2 -43.88 15.00 -20.71
C SER A 2 -43.53 15.32 -19.26
N VAL A 3 -43.05 14.38 -18.43
CA VAL A 3 -41.81 13.63 -18.66
C VAL A 3 -41.82 12.30 -17.92
N LEU A 4 -41.57 11.21 -18.66
CA LEU A 4 -41.07 9.95 -18.14
C LEU A 4 -39.53 10.00 -18.13
N SER A 5 -38.98 9.47 -17.03
CA SER A 5 -37.68 8.82 -16.94
C SER A 5 -36.42 9.70 -16.87
N SER A 6 -35.83 9.75 -15.68
CA SER A 6 -34.39 10.00 -15.49
C SER A 6 -33.87 9.20 -14.29
N GLN A 7 -34.10 7.88 -14.32
CA GLN A 7 -33.57 6.96 -13.28
C GLN A 7 -32.08 6.61 -13.48
N VAL A 8 -31.44 7.05 -14.57
CA VAL A 8 -30.09 6.62 -14.99
C VAL A 8 -28.97 7.39 -14.28
N GLY A 9 -29.21 8.64 -13.85
CA GLY A 9 -28.19 9.49 -13.21
C GLY A 9 -27.85 9.09 -11.76
N HIS A 10 -28.84 8.65 -10.98
CA HIS A 10 -28.66 8.32 -9.57
C HIS A 10 -27.87 7.02 -9.34
N LYS A 11 -28.07 5.98 -10.17
CA LYS A 11 -27.30 4.73 -10.07
C LYS A 11 -25.80 4.93 -10.33
N SER A 12 -25.44 5.73 -11.33
CA SER A 12 -24.05 6.06 -11.68
C SER A 12 -23.30 6.77 -10.54
N GLN A 13 -24.00 7.64 -9.82
CA GLN A 13 -23.45 8.39 -8.70
C GLN A 13 -23.40 7.53 -7.43
N GLN A 14 -24.41 6.69 -7.18
CA GLN A 14 -24.40 5.68 -6.10
C GLN A 14 -23.30 4.63 -6.31
N ASP A 15 -23.07 4.17 -7.55
CA ASP A 15 -22.02 3.21 -7.90
C ASP A 15 -20.62 3.84 -7.82
N LYS A 16 -20.48 5.13 -8.15
CA LYS A 16 -19.24 5.89 -7.89
C LYS A 16 -19.00 6.09 -6.40
N ILE A 17 -20.02 6.43 -5.61
CA ILE A 17 -19.93 6.58 -4.15
C ILE A 17 -19.63 5.23 -3.50
N ARG A 18 -20.23 4.13 -3.98
CA ARG A 18 -19.97 2.76 -3.51
C ARG A 18 -18.57 2.28 -3.91
N ARG A 19 -18.06 2.65 -5.10
CA ARG A 19 -16.66 2.44 -5.51
C ARG A 19 -15.66 3.28 -4.68
N MET A 20 -16.02 4.51 -4.29
CA MET A 20 -15.18 5.40 -3.48
C MET A 20 -15.22 5.10 -1.97
N ALA A 21 -16.32 4.53 -1.46
CA ALA A 21 -16.46 4.16 -0.05
C ALA A 21 -15.82 2.80 0.29
N ASP A 22 -15.62 1.93 -0.71
CA ASP A 22 -15.03 0.58 -0.59
C ASP A 22 -13.51 0.55 -0.96
N ASP A 23 -12.85 1.73 -0.94
CA ASP A 23 -11.54 1.96 -1.57
C ASP A 23 -10.37 2.21 -0.59
N LYS A 24 -10.64 2.18 0.72
CA LYS A 24 -9.59 2.40 1.73
C LYS A 24 -8.98 1.09 2.20
N TRP A 25 -7.87 0.73 1.57
CA TRP A 25 -6.89 -0.19 2.14
C TRP A 25 -6.49 0.30 3.55
N THR A 26 -6.70 -0.52 4.56
CA THR A 26 -6.16 -0.31 5.91
C THR A 26 -4.69 -0.72 5.96
N ASP A 27 -3.94 -0.22 6.95
CA ASP A 27 -2.52 -0.54 7.09
C ASP A 27 -2.29 -2.05 7.34
N GLU A 28 -3.22 -2.71 8.06
CA GLU A 28 -3.20 -4.16 8.27
C GLU A 28 -3.43 -4.93 6.95
N GLU A 29 -4.40 -4.50 6.15
CA GLU A 29 -4.66 -5.11 4.84
C GLU A 29 -3.44 -5.00 3.92
N VAL A 30 -2.76 -3.83 3.92
CA VAL A 30 -1.53 -3.66 3.16
C VAL A 30 -0.44 -4.61 3.65
N ARG A 31 -0.21 -4.66 4.97
CA ARG A 31 0.82 -5.54 5.56
C ARG A 31 0.57 -7.00 5.19
N TYR A 32 -0.67 -7.46 5.39
CA TYR A 32 -1.05 -8.83 5.09
C TYR A 32 -0.91 -9.16 3.60
N PHE A 33 -1.36 -8.27 2.72
CA PHE A 33 -1.17 -8.45 1.28
C PHE A 33 0.32 -8.57 0.92
N PHE A 34 1.19 -7.69 1.43
CA PHE A 34 2.61 -7.73 1.12
C PHE A 34 3.30 -8.98 1.69
N ALA A 35 2.85 -9.51 2.83
CA ALA A 35 3.30 -10.80 3.34
C ALA A 35 2.97 -11.94 2.36
N LEU A 36 1.70 -12.06 1.94
CA LEU A 36 1.29 -13.06 0.95
C LEU A 36 2.05 -12.88 -0.38
N TYR A 37 2.23 -11.63 -0.82
CA TYR A 37 2.91 -11.30 -2.06
C TYR A 37 4.39 -11.72 -2.06
N ALA A 38 5.07 -11.58 -0.91
CA ALA A 38 6.44 -12.03 -0.71
C ALA A 38 6.53 -13.56 -0.66
N ASP A 39 5.59 -14.24 -0.02
CA ASP A 39 5.59 -15.70 0.06
C ASP A 39 5.32 -16.35 -1.30
N GLU A 40 4.38 -15.81 -2.07
CA GLU A 40 4.13 -16.28 -3.44
C GLU A 40 5.32 -16.03 -4.38
N LYS A 41 6.06 -14.92 -4.17
CA LYS A 41 7.34 -14.70 -4.87
C LYS A 41 8.35 -15.80 -4.57
N LYS A 42 8.52 -16.18 -3.30
CA LYS A 42 9.45 -17.25 -2.89
C LYS A 42 9.08 -18.62 -3.46
N LYS A 43 7.78 -18.88 -3.65
CA LYS A 43 7.26 -20.10 -4.30
C LYS A 43 7.45 -20.12 -5.83
N GLY A 44 7.99 -19.06 -6.42
CA GLY A 44 8.19 -18.95 -7.87
C GLY A 44 6.94 -18.47 -8.64
N ASN A 45 5.87 -18.08 -7.94
CA ASN A 45 4.64 -17.62 -8.57
C ASN A 45 4.73 -16.18 -9.10
N ARG A 46 5.87 -15.52 -8.94
CA ARG A 46 6.16 -14.19 -9.49
C ARG A 46 7.39 -14.22 -10.42
N PRO A 47 7.28 -14.79 -11.62
CA PRO A 47 8.31 -14.68 -12.64
C PRO A 47 8.48 -13.22 -13.10
N ARG A 48 9.40 -12.99 -14.06
CA ARG A 48 9.77 -11.63 -14.53
C ARG A 48 8.57 -10.77 -14.98
N SER A 49 7.50 -11.38 -15.49
CA SER A 49 6.28 -10.71 -15.98
C SER A 49 5.27 -10.34 -14.88
N GLY A 50 5.56 -10.63 -13.61
CA GLY A 50 4.67 -10.38 -12.48
C GLY A 50 4.02 -11.65 -11.94
N MET A 51 3.04 -11.49 -11.05
CA MET A 51 2.37 -12.63 -10.41
C MET A 51 1.61 -13.48 -11.45
N ASN A 52 1.79 -14.80 -11.45
CA ASN A 52 1.08 -15.75 -12.31
C ASN A 52 -0.34 -16.02 -11.78
N LEU A 53 -1.16 -16.76 -12.54
CA LEU A 53 -2.57 -16.99 -12.17
C LEU A 53 -2.72 -17.67 -10.80
N ALA A 54 -1.94 -18.71 -10.52
CA ALA A 54 -1.98 -19.44 -9.25
C ALA A 54 -1.72 -18.52 -8.04
N GLY A 55 -0.68 -17.69 -8.10
CA GLY A 55 -0.38 -16.73 -7.04
C GLY A 55 -1.46 -15.64 -6.90
N ARG A 56 -2.06 -15.20 -8.01
CA ARG A 56 -3.16 -14.22 -7.97
C ARG A 56 -4.39 -14.78 -7.26
N GLU A 57 -4.82 -15.99 -7.66
CA GLU A 57 -5.97 -16.65 -7.07
C GLU A 57 -5.74 -16.96 -5.59
N PHE A 58 -4.55 -17.44 -5.23
CA PHE A 58 -4.18 -17.68 -3.84
C PHE A 58 -4.28 -16.41 -2.99
N ILE A 59 -3.71 -15.30 -3.46
CA ILE A 59 -3.74 -14.02 -2.74
C ILE A 59 -5.18 -13.51 -2.59
N VAL A 60 -5.97 -13.51 -3.67
CA VAL A 60 -7.36 -13.03 -3.63
C VAL A 60 -8.18 -13.85 -2.64
N ASN A 61 -8.08 -15.18 -2.69
CA ASN A 61 -8.82 -16.07 -1.80
C ASN A 61 -8.40 -15.88 -0.34
N LYS A 62 -7.10 -15.82 -0.05
CA LYS A 62 -6.60 -15.62 1.31
C LYS A 62 -6.90 -14.24 1.88
N PHE A 63 -6.98 -13.23 1.02
CA PHE A 63 -7.38 -11.89 1.41
C PHE A 63 -8.88 -11.82 1.72
N GLU A 64 -9.72 -12.44 0.88
CA GLU A 64 -11.16 -12.57 1.13
C GLU A 64 -11.44 -13.36 2.42
N GLU A 65 -10.75 -14.48 2.65
CA GLU A 65 -10.89 -15.29 3.86
C GLU A 65 -10.59 -14.49 5.13
N LYS A 66 -9.55 -13.64 5.11
CA LYS A 66 -9.15 -12.85 6.28
C LYS A 66 -10.04 -11.63 6.53
N PHE A 67 -10.41 -10.90 5.47
CA PHE A 67 -11.06 -9.59 5.61
C PHE A 67 -12.52 -9.55 5.13
N GLY A 68 -13.04 -10.65 4.59
CA GLY A 68 -14.38 -10.70 3.99
C GLY A 68 -14.52 -9.86 2.72
N LYS A 69 -13.40 -9.44 2.10
CA LYS A 69 -13.37 -8.54 0.94
C LYS A 69 -12.82 -9.23 -0.29
N ARG A 70 -13.71 -9.60 -1.21
CA ARG A 70 -13.31 -10.14 -2.51
C ARG A 70 -13.05 -9.02 -3.50
N TRP A 71 -11.78 -8.82 -3.86
CA TRP A 71 -11.38 -7.82 -4.84
C TRP A 71 -10.81 -8.48 -6.09
N ILE A 72 -10.96 -7.80 -7.23
CA ILE A 72 -10.27 -8.17 -8.48
C ILE A 72 -8.77 -7.94 -8.35
N TRP A 73 -7.97 -8.76 -9.03
CA TRP A 73 -6.49 -8.70 -8.98
C TRP A 73 -5.92 -7.30 -9.27
N ASP A 74 -6.56 -6.54 -10.16
CA ASP A 74 -6.10 -5.20 -10.54
C ASP A 74 -6.03 -4.23 -9.35
N ARG A 75 -6.85 -4.40 -8.32
CA ARG A 75 -6.74 -3.60 -7.09
C ARG A 75 -5.42 -3.87 -6.35
N PHE A 76 -5.01 -5.13 -6.27
CA PHE A 76 -3.74 -5.54 -5.65
C PHE A 76 -2.54 -5.04 -6.47
N LYS A 77 -2.60 -5.20 -7.79
CA LYS A 77 -1.56 -4.68 -8.69
C LYS A 77 -1.40 -3.16 -8.54
N ASN A 78 -2.51 -2.41 -8.60
CA ASN A 78 -2.48 -0.96 -8.39
C ASN A 78 -1.93 -0.61 -7.00
N LYS A 79 -2.25 -1.41 -5.98
CA LYS A 79 -1.72 -1.20 -4.64
C LYS A 79 -0.21 -1.37 -4.58
N VAL A 80 0.36 -2.37 -5.25
CA VAL A 80 1.83 -2.53 -5.35
C VAL A 80 2.47 -1.28 -5.97
N ASP A 81 1.89 -0.75 -7.05
CA ASP A 81 2.45 0.42 -7.73
C ASP A 81 2.36 1.70 -6.89
N ILE A 82 1.25 1.89 -6.16
CA ILE A 82 1.08 3.01 -5.22
C ILE A 82 2.07 2.87 -4.06
N SER A 83 2.21 1.69 -3.48
CA SER A 83 3.17 1.41 -2.39
C SER A 83 4.61 1.65 -2.84
N ARG A 84 4.99 1.26 -4.06
CA ARG A 84 6.32 1.55 -4.61
C ARG A 84 6.58 3.05 -4.70
N LYS A 85 5.61 3.84 -5.18
CA LYS A 85 5.72 5.31 -5.22
C LYS A 85 5.85 5.92 -3.83
N ALA A 86 5.12 5.39 -2.84
CA ALA A 86 5.23 5.82 -1.45
C ALA A 86 6.62 5.51 -0.88
N TYR A 87 7.11 4.29 -1.12
CA TYR A 87 8.42 3.83 -0.70
C TYR A 87 9.56 4.66 -1.31
N VAL A 88 9.54 4.96 -2.62
CA VAL A 88 10.55 5.83 -3.25
C VAL A 88 10.62 7.21 -2.58
N LYS A 89 9.46 7.80 -2.24
CA LYS A 89 9.42 9.06 -1.49
C LYS A 89 9.98 8.89 -0.07
N PHE A 90 9.71 7.76 0.58
CA PHE A 90 10.25 7.43 1.88
C PHE A 90 11.77 7.19 1.84
N LYS A 91 12.32 6.62 0.76
CA LYS A 91 13.77 6.45 0.61
C LYS A 91 14.52 7.77 0.53
N LYS A 92 13.88 8.85 0.05
CA LYS A 92 14.45 10.20 0.18
C LYS A 92 14.60 10.62 1.65
N LEU A 93 13.66 10.25 2.52
CA LEU A 93 13.75 10.52 3.96
C LEU A 93 14.93 9.78 4.60
N THR A 94 15.10 8.51 4.27
CA THR A 94 16.10 7.61 4.88
C THR A 94 17.44 7.53 4.13
N HIS A 95 17.61 8.34 3.07
CA HIS A 95 18.83 8.34 2.25
C HIS A 95 20.07 8.67 3.09
N ASN A 96 21.13 7.85 2.95
CA ASN A 96 22.40 7.95 3.71
C ASN A 96 22.21 7.98 5.23
N ARG A 97 21.22 7.23 5.74
CA ARG A 97 20.97 7.05 7.16
C ARG A 97 21.16 5.57 7.51
N THR A 98 21.87 5.33 8.59
CA THR A 98 22.11 4.01 9.17
C THR A 98 21.30 3.85 10.45
N GLY A 99 21.18 2.62 10.96
CA GLY A 99 20.49 2.35 12.21
C GLY A 99 18.98 2.64 12.18
N LEU A 100 18.35 2.49 11.01
CA LEU A 100 16.91 2.65 10.88
C LEU A 100 16.20 1.54 11.65
N VAL A 101 15.34 1.91 12.57
CA VAL A 101 14.49 0.99 13.32
C VAL A 101 13.04 1.25 12.91
N TYR A 102 12.25 0.18 12.88
CA TYR A 102 10.83 0.24 12.56
C TYR A 102 10.02 -0.38 13.71
N ASP A 103 8.89 0.22 14.01
CA ASP A 103 7.94 -0.33 14.98
C ASP A 103 7.19 -1.56 14.41
N ALA A 104 6.32 -2.15 15.23
CA ALA A 104 5.52 -3.32 14.84
C ALA A 104 4.60 -3.08 13.62
N LEU A 105 4.26 -1.83 13.31
CA LEU A 105 3.46 -1.45 12.14
C LEU A 105 4.33 -1.06 10.94
N GLY A 106 5.67 -1.13 11.07
CA GLY A 106 6.60 -0.78 10.00
C GLY A 106 6.75 0.72 9.82
N ARG A 107 6.46 1.52 10.84
CA ARG A 107 6.70 2.96 10.85
C ARG A 107 8.11 3.20 11.35
N LEU A 108 8.80 4.15 10.73
CA LEU A 108 10.13 4.58 11.15
C LEU A 108 10.11 5.08 12.61
N GLU A 109 10.85 4.41 13.47
CA GLU A 109 10.95 4.69 14.90
C GLU A 109 12.36 5.22 15.20
N MET A 110 12.47 6.55 15.31
CA MET A 110 13.74 7.26 15.53
C MET A 110 13.57 8.34 16.60
N SER A 111 14.66 8.72 17.25
CA SER A 111 14.67 9.75 18.29
C SER A 111 14.31 11.15 17.76
N ASP A 112 13.85 12.03 18.65
CA ASP A 112 13.55 13.42 18.29
C ASP A 112 14.78 14.15 17.71
N ALA A 113 15.96 13.91 18.28
CA ALA A 113 17.20 14.48 17.78
C ALA A 113 17.49 14.08 16.32
N TRP A 114 17.24 12.81 15.96
CA TRP A 114 17.37 12.35 14.58
C TRP A 114 16.40 13.09 13.64
N TRP A 115 15.15 13.23 14.07
CA TRP A 115 14.14 13.95 13.29
C TRP A 115 14.47 15.42 13.12
N ASP A 116 14.94 16.08 14.17
CA ASP A 116 15.26 17.50 14.15
C ASP A 116 16.46 17.77 13.24
N GLN A 117 17.50 16.93 13.30
CA GLN A 117 18.60 16.97 12.34
C GLN A 117 18.09 16.78 10.91
N ARG A 118 17.23 15.79 10.68
CA ARG A 118 16.74 15.50 9.32
C ARG A 118 15.86 16.63 8.77
N ILE A 119 15.08 17.29 9.62
CA ILE A 119 14.24 18.45 9.26
C ILE A 119 15.10 19.68 8.98
N ALA A 120 16.21 19.89 9.70
CA ALA A 120 17.16 20.97 9.44
C ALA A 120 17.80 20.84 8.05
N GLU A 121 18.17 19.62 7.64
CA GLU A 121 18.72 19.34 6.30
C GLU A 121 17.66 19.39 5.20
N TRP A 122 16.45 18.90 5.52
CA TRP A 122 15.34 18.84 4.58
C TRP A 122 14.03 19.14 5.30
N GLN A 123 13.55 20.38 5.21
CA GLN A 123 12.31 20.81 5.85
C GLN A 123 11.09 19.93 5.48
N GLY A 124 11.09 19.36 4.27
CA GLY A 124 10.06 18.43 3.82
C GLY A 124 9.98 17.11 4.60
N ALA A 125 10.97 16.79 5.45
CA ALA A 125 10.93 15.68 6.39
C ALA A 125 9.87 15.85 7.48
N ARG A 126 9.49 17.10 7.81
CA ARG A 126 8.56 17.43 8.89
C ARG A 126 7.21 16.71 8.75
N LYS A 127 6.72 16.56 7.52
CA LYS A 127 5.45 15.85 7.24
C LYS A 127 5.50 14.35 7.56
N TYR A 128 6.70 13.76 7.60
CA TYR A 128 6.88 12.36 7.97
C TYR A 128 6.96 12.21 9.49
N LYS A 129 7.57 13.16 10.21
CA LYS A 129 7.54 13.17 11.69
C LYS A 129 6.11 13.24 12.21
N THR A 130 5.26 14.08 11.62
CA THR A 130 3.86 14.22 12.04
C THR A 130 2.99 13.02 11.66
N LYS A 131 3.30 12.35 10.54
CA LYS A 131 2.60 11.16 10.09
C LYS A 131 3.58 10.19 9.44
N VAL A 132 4.16 9.33 10.26
CA VAL A 132 5.11 8.32 9.79
C VAL A 132 4.34 7.28 8.98
N PRO A 133 4.69 7.07 7.68
CA PRO A 133 4.03 6.06 6.88
C PRO A 133 4.25 4.66 7.45
N PRO A 134 3.22 3.83 7.54
CA PRO A 134 3.33 2.44 7.96
C PRO A 134 3.86 1.55 6.83
N ASN A 135 4.18 0.30 7.18
CA ASN A 135 4.58 -0.76 6.26
C ASN A 135 5.86 -0.50 5.46
N MET A 136 6.70 0.43 5.92
CA MET A 136 7.94 0.77 5.21
C MET A 136 8.99 -0.34 5.30
N ASP A 137 8.97 -1.15 6.36
CA ASP A 137 9.76 -2.38 6.51
C ASP A 137 9.43 -3.42 5.43
N VAL A 138 8.15 -3.73 5.21
CA VAL A 138 7.73 -4.71 4.19
C VAL A 138 7.93 -4.16 2.78
N PHE A 139 7.87 -2.84 2.60
CA PHE A 139 8.23 -2.19 1.34
C PHE A 139 9.73 -2.19 1.09
N GLU A 140 10.56 -2.00 2.12
CA GLU A 140 12.02 -2.13 2.01
C GLU A 140 12.40 -3.55 1.59
N ALA A 141 11.81 -4.57 2.23
CA ALA A 141 12.04 -5.97 1.86
C ALA A 141 11.61 -6.30 0.41
N GLU A 142 10.51 -5.70 -0.04
CA GLU A 142 9.95 -5.99 -1.37
C GLU A 142 10.60 -5.16 -2.50
N PHE A 143 10.97 -3.91 -2.25
CA PHE A 143 11.42 -2.95 -3.26
C PHE A 143 12.87 -2.47 -3.09
N GLY A 144 13.50 -2.69 -1.93
CA GLY A 144 14.84 -2.19 -1.62
C GLY A 144 15.99 -2.97 -2.25
N ALA A 145 15.75 -4.20 -2.70
CA ALA A 145 16.77 -5.07 -3.30
C ALA A 145 16.94 -4.88 -4.82
N VAL A 146 16.89 -3.63 -5.31
CA VAL A 146 17.20 -3.29 -6.72
C VAL A 146 18.61 -2.74 -6.83
#